data_AF-A0A2S3U4W2-F1
#
_entry.id   AF-A0A2S3U4W2-F1
#
_cell.length_a   1.000
_cell.length_b   1.000
_cell.length_c   1.000
_cell.angle_alpha   90.00
_cell.angle_beta   90.00
_cell.angle_gamma   90.00
#
_symmetry.space_group_name_H-M   'P 1'
#
loop_
_entity.id
_entity.type
_entity.pdbx_description
1 polymer ?
#
loop_
_entity_poly.entity_id
_entity_poly.type
_entity_poly.pdbx_seq_one_letter_code
_entity_poly.pdbx_strand_id
1 'polypeptide(L)'
;MDKAIFEVRFKPTKGQIYRSGLDSVEFYIQTNPGERMRPLAKIASGGELSRMMLALKTIFSESQGITSIIFDEVDTGVSGRVAQAIAEKINGIAHFSQVLCITHLPQVAAMSDHHYFIAKKITGKRTKTSVTKLDNAARVQELARMLAGTKVTKLSLEHAEELLRLADEEKDD
;
A
#
# COMPACT_ATOMS: atom_id res chain seq x y z
N MET A 1 8.11 11.13 -8.02
CA MET A 1 6.90 12.00 -8.03
C MET A 1 7.33 13.45 -8.23
N ASP A 2 8.42 13.69 -8.96
CA ASP A 2 9.30 14.83 -8.68
C ASP A 2 8.77 16.16 -9.23
N LYS A 3 7.66 16.09 -9.97
CA LYS A 3 6.95 17.23 -10.56
C LYS A 3 5.57 17.44 -9.96
N ALA A 4 5.19 16.67 -8.94
CA ALA A 4 3.93 16.87 -8.25
C ALA A 4 4.02 18.14 -7.38
N ILE A 5 2.99 18.98 -7.43
CA ILE A 5 2.93 20.23 -6.66
C ILE A 5 1.82 20.08 -5.62
N PHE A 6 2.15 20.32 -4.35
CA PHE A 6 1.19 20.32 -3.24
C PHE A 6 1.04 21.75 -2.71
N GLU A 7 -0.19 22.19 -2.49
CA GLU A 7 -0.51 23.53 -1.99
C GLU A 7 -1.58 23.43 -0.88
N VAL A 8 -1.38 24.19 0.19
CA VAL A 8 -2.38 24.36 1.25
C VAL A 8 -3.11 25.67 0.99
N ARG A 9 -4.43 25.61 0.78
CA ARG A 9 -5.25 26.81 0.53
C ARG A 9 -6.09 27.15 1.74
N PHE A 10 -6.06 28.43 2.10
CA PHE A 10 -6.84 29.02 3.17
C PHE A 10 -7.96 29.87 2.55
N LYS A 11 -9.20 29.61 2.94
CA LYS A 11 -10.38 30.36 2.50
C LYS A 11 -11.10 30.94 3.73
N PRO A 12 -11.22 32.27 3.85
CA PRO A 12 -11.94 32.86 4.97
C PRO A 12 -13.38 32.36 5.05
N THR A 13 -13.81 31.94 6.25
CA THR A 13 -15.23 31.64 6.50
C THR A 13 -15.98 32.96 6.66
N LYS A 14 -17.05 33.14 5.86
CA LYS A 14 -17.79 34.40 5.80
C LYS A 14 -18.46 34.73 7.15
N GLY A 15 -17.78 35.55 7.96
CA GLY A 15 -18.36 36.23 9.13
C GLY A 15 -18.61 35.39 10.38
N GLN A 16 -18.14 34.14 10.43
CA GLN A 16 -18.20 33.28 11.62
C GLN A 16 -16.81 32.84 12.05
N ILE A 17 -16.53 33.00 13.34
CA ILE A 17 -15.35 32.43 14.00
C ILE A 17 -15.76 31.08 14.56
N TYR A 18 -15.14 30.00 14.09
CA TYR A 18 -15.34 28.66 14.64
C TYR A 18 -14.29 28.37 15.70
N ARG A 19 -14.50 27.32 16.51
CA ARG A 19 -13.47 26.81 17.43
C ARG A 19 -12.17 26.42 16.71
N SER A 20 -12.26 26.11 15.41
CA SER A 20 -11.14 25.79 14.53
C SER A 20 -10.52 27.01 13.83
N GLY A 21 -11.01 28.23 14.08
CA GLY A 21 -10.49 29.46 13.49
C GLY A 21 -11.42 30.13 12.48
N LEU A 22 -10.83 31.06 11.70
CA LEU A 22 -11.49 31.96 10.74
C LEU A 22 -11.35 31.51 9.28
N ASP A 23 -10.53 30.49 9.03
CA ASP A 23 -10.24 30.00 7.69
C ASP A 23 -10.64 28.52 7.57
N SER A 24 -11.22 28.18 6.42
CA SER A 24 -11.31 26.82 5.93
C SER A 24 -10.01 26.45 5.22
N VAL A 25 -9.37 25.38 5.67
CA VAL A 25 -8.14 24.85 5.06
C VAL A 25 -8.48 23.70 4.12
N GLU A 26 -7.95 23.71 2.90
CA GLU A 26 -8.13 22.65 1.92
C GLU A 26 -6.80 22.31 1.24
N PHE A 27 -6.48 21.02 1.16
CA PHE A 27 -5.26 20.53 0.49
C PHE A 27 -5.50 20.35 -1.01
N TYR A 28 -4.60 20.90 -1.81
CA TYR A 28 -4.63 20.83 -3.25
C TYR A 28 -3.37 20.13 -3.77
N ILE A 29 -3.52 19.30 -4.80
CA ILE A 29 -2.39 18.67 -5.49
C ILE A 29 -2.52 18.79 -6.99
N GLN A 30 -1.37 18.82 -7.67
CA GLN A 30 -1.23 18.58 -9.09
C GLN A 30 -0.32 17.35 -9.25
N THR A 31 -0.87 16.24 -9.72
CA THR A 31 -0.13 14.97 -9.89
C THR A 31 0.72 14.96 -11.16
N ASN A 32 0.23 15.59 -12.24
CA ASN A 32 0.87 15.61 -13.55
C ASN A 32 1.16 17.05 -14.03
N PRO A 33 2.35 17.30 -14.65
CA PRO A 33 2.61 18.56 -15.35
C PRO A 33 1.53 18.84 -16.41
N GLY A 34 1.00 20.06 -16.41
CA GLY A 34 -0.05 20.49 -17.35
C GLY A 34 -1.49 20.23 -16.89
N GLU A 35 -1.71 19.44 -15.83
CA GLU A 35 -3.04 19.33 -15.21
C GLU A 35 -3.34 20.49 -14.26
N ARG A 36 -4.63 20.83 -14.12
CA ARG A 36 -5.06 21.81 -13.12
C ARG A 36 -4.99 21.21 -11.73
N MET A 37 -4.47 22.00 -10.81
CA MET A 37 -4.52 21.69 -9.38
C MET A 37 -5.99 21.59 -8.92
N ARG A 38 -6.30 20.51 -8.22
CA ARG A 38 -7.65 20.20 -7.72
C ARG A 38 -7.56 19.83 -6.23
N PRO A 39 -8.67 19.88 -5.47
CA PRO A 39 -8.68 19.42 -4.09
C PRO A 39 -8.26 17.96 -4.02
N LEU A 40 -7.45 17.59 -3.02
CA LEU A 40 -6.98 16.22 -2.81
C LEU A 40 -8.14 15.22 -2.78
N ALA A 41 -9.23 15.57 -2.09
CA ALA A 41 -10.44 14.76 -1.99
C ALA A 41 -11.16 14.54 -3.33
N LYS A 42 -10.87 15.35 -4.37
CA LYS A 42 -11.54 15.32 -5.67
C LYS A 42 -10.64 14.85 -6.82
N ILE A 43 -9.37 14.55 -6.56
CA ILE A 43 -8.40 14.23 -7.61
C ILE A 43 -8.38 12.76 -7.98
N ALA A 44 -8.62 11.87 -7.03
CA ALA A 44 -7.94 10.59 -7.08
C ALA A 44 -8.84 9.43 -7.52
N SER A 45 -8.30 8.58 -8.40
CA SER A 45 -8.59 7.16 -8.38
C SER A 45 -8.22 6.58 -6.99
N GLY A 46 -8.87 5.50 -6.55
CA GLY A 46 -8.62 4.92 -5.22
C GLY A 46 -7.13 4.72 -4.90
N GLY A 47 -6.35 4.21 -5.87
CA GLY A 47 -4.92 3.95 -5.70
C GLY A 47 -4.04 5.18 -5.52
N GLU A 48 -4.35 6.32 -6.15
CA GLU A 48 -3.56 7.56 -5.98
C GLU A 48 -3.74 8.16 -4.59
N LEU A 49 -4.97 8.14 -4.07
CA LEU A 49 -5.25 8.60 -2.72
C LEU A 49 -4.60 7.67 -1.69
N SER A 50 -4.73 6.36 -1.86
CA SER A 50 -4.09 5.37 -0.98
C SER A 50 -2.58 5.54 -0.92
N ARG A 51 -1.90 5.79 -2.05
CA ARG A 51 -0.45 6.07 -2.08
C ARG A 51 -0.06 7.38 -1.40
N MET A 52 -0.86 8.43 -1.54
CA MET A 52 -0.60 9.67 -0.81
C MET A 52 -0.80 9.48 0.70
N MET A 53 -1.85 8.77 1.09
CA MET A 53 -2.09 8.43 2.49
C MET A 53 -0.95 7.57 3.05
N LEU A 54 -0.41 6.64 2.27
CA LEU A 54 0.79 5.87 2.62
C LEU A 54 1.98 6.80 2.90
N ALA A 55 2.26 7.76 2.01
CA ALA A 55 3.35 8.72 2.20
C ALA A 55 3.16 9.58 3.47
N LEU A 56 1.95 10.10 3.68
CA LEU A 56 1.63 10.87 4.89
C LEU A 56 1.73 10.00 6.16
N LYS A 57 1.21 8.77 6.12
CA LYS A 57 1.29 7.86 7.27
C LYS A 57 2.72 7.46 7.57
N THR A 58 3.58 7.29 6.57
CA THR A 58 5.01 7.03 6.80
C THR A 58 5.68 8.19 7.54
N ILE A 59 5.29 9.44 7.25
CA ILE A 59 5.84 10.63 7.92
C ILE A 59 5.33 10.75 9.36
N PHE A 60 4.06 10.39 9.61
CA PHE A 60 3.42 10.61 10.91
C PHE A 60 3.34 9.39 11.82
N SER A 61 3.64 8.17 11.34
CA SER A 61 3.44 6.91 12.07
C SER A 61 4.19 6.87 13.41
N GLU A 62 5.37 7.48 13.48
CA GLU A 62 6.17 7.55 14.71
C GLU A 62 5.48 8.39 15.82
N SER A 63 4.64 9.37 15.44
CA SER A 63 4.11 10.38 16.37
C SER A 63 2.67 10.13 16.87
N GLN A 64 1.91 9.24 16.23
CA GLN A 64 0.44 9.22 16.39
C GLN A 64 -0.11 8.10 17.29
N GLY A 65 0.72 7.18 17.79
CA GLY A 65 0.25 6.08 18.66
C GLY A 65 -0.82 5.20 18.01
N ILE A 66 -0.86 5.14 16.68
CA ILE A 66 -1.83 4.33 15.94
C ILE A 66 -1.45 2.87 16.08
N THR A 67 -2.39 2.03 16.51
CA THR A 67 -2.12 0.61 16.76
C THR A 67 -2.17 -0.24 15.49
N SER A 68 -3.04 0.10 14.54
CA SER A 68 -3.26 -0.70 13.32
C SER A 68 -3.69 0.14 12.11
N ILE A 69 -3.23 -0.23 10.92
CA ILE A 69 -3.53 0.42 9.63
C ILE A 69 -3.90 -0.66 8.61
N ILE A 70 -4.94 -0.41 7.80
CA ILE A 70 -5.36 -1.31 6.71
C ILE A 70 -5.13 -0.60 5.38
N PHE A 71 -4.36 -1.23 4.49
CA PHE A 71 -4.21 -0.82 3.09
C PHE A 71 -4.94 -1.82 2.19
N ASP A 72 -5.90 -1.31 1.43
CA ASP A 72 -6.56 -2.03 0.35
C ASP A 72 -6.25 -1.31 -0.96
N GLU A 73 -5.86 -2.06 -1.99
CA GLU A 73 -5.57 -1.54 -3.34
C GLU A 73 -4.50 -0.41 -3.42
N VAL A 74 -3.60 -0.30 -2.44
CA VAL A 74 -2.49 0.67 -2.49
C VAL A 74 -1.53 0.41 -3.67
N ASP A 75 -1.52 -0.85 -4.12
CA ASP A 75 -0.71 -1.41 -5.20
C ASP A 75 -1.45 -1.45 -6.56
N THR A 76 -2.63 -0.84 -6.67
CA THR A 76 -3.37 -0.79 -7.94
C THR A 76 -2.69 0.11 -8.97
N GLY A 77 -2.49 -0.44 -10.17
CA GLY A 77 -1.97 0.28 -11.34
C GLY A 77 -0.47 0.57 -11.29
N VAL A 78 0.29 -0.15 -10.47
CA VAL A 78 1.75 0.02 -10.32
C VAL A 78 2.49 -1.31 -10.47
N SER A 79 3.77 -1.24 -10.82
CA SER A 79 4.63 -2.41 -10.96
C SER A 79 6.12 -2.03 -10.82
N GLY A 80 6.99 -3.05 -10.77
CA GLY A 80 8.44 -2.88 -10.73
C GLY A 80 8.91 -1.99 -9.57
N ARG A 81 9.75 -1.00 -9.86
CA ARG A 81 10.34 -0.09 -8.85
C ARG A 81 9.29 0.65 -8.01
N VAL A 82 8.12 0.95 -8.58
CA VAL A 82 7.07 1.66 -7.82
C VAL A 82 6.42 0.71 -6.81
N ALA A 83 6.19 -0.55 -7.18
CA ALA A 83 5.67 -1.56 -6.27
C ALA A 83 6.65 -1.84 -5.13
N GLN A 84 7.95 -1.91 -5.44
CA GLN A 84 9.02 -2.07 -4.46
C GLN A 84 9.05 -0.91 -3.45
N ALA A 85 9.05 0.33 -3.94
CA ALA A 85 9.02 1.50 -3.06
C ALA A 85 7.77 1.54 -2.17
N ILE A 86 6.61 1.06 -2.64
CA ILE A 86 5.41 0.94 -1.80
C ILE A 86 5.64 -0.10 -0.69
N ALA A 87 6.22 -1.25 -1.03
CA ALA A 87 6.51 -2.32 -0.08
C ALA A 87 7.47 -1.84 1.04
N GLU A 88 8.54 -1.13 0.69
CA GLU A 88 9.47 -0.52 1.64
C GLU A 88 8.78 0.49 2.58
N LYS A 89 7.87 1.34 2.05
CA LYS A 89 7.13 2.30 2.90
C LYS A 89 6.14 1.61 3.82
N ILE A 90 5.49 0.54 3.36
CA ILE A 90 4.63 -0.29 4.21
C ILE A 90 5.45 -0.92 5.34
N ASN A 91 6.63 -1.47 5.03
CA ASN A 91 7.54 -2.02 6.02
C ASN A 91 7.99 -0.96 7.05
N GLY A 92 8.37 0.23 6.59
CA GLY A 92 8.72 1.35 7.47
C GLY A 92 7.60 1.70 8.47
N ILE A 93 6.34 1.67 8.04
CA ILE A 93 5.19 1.87 8.95
C ILE A 93 5.01 0.68 9.90
N ALA A 94 5.24 -0.55 9.43
CA ALA A 94 5.04 -1.78 10.19
C ALA A 94 5.89 -1.85 11.47
N HIS A 95 7.04 -1.17 11.49
CA HIS A 95 7.88 -1.02 12.69
C HIS A 95 7.17 -0.32 13.87
N PHE A 96 6.20 0.54 13.59
CA PHE A 96 5.53 1.37 14.60
C PHE A 96 4.03 1.05 14.75
N SER A 97 3.44 0.34 13.80
CA SER A 97 2.01 0.03 13.76
C SER A 97 1.76 -1.30 13.08
N GLN A 98 0.72 -2.05 13.48
CA GLN A 98 0.33 -3.25 12.75
C GLN A 98 -0.24 -2.87 11.37
N VAL A 99 0.36 -3.35 10.29
CA VAL A 99 -0.17 -3.11 8.94
C VAL A 99 -0.83 -4.37 8.37
N LEU A 100 -2.06 -4.23 7.89
CA LEU A 100 -2.79 -5.24 7.14
C LEU A 100 -2.88 -4.78 5.69
N CYS A 101 -2.21 -5.46 4.77
CA CYS A 101 -2.24 -5.13 3.35
C CYS A 101 -2.92 -6.23 2.55
N ILE A 102 -3.87 -5.87 1.69
CA ILE A 102 -4.43 -6.74 0.67
C ILE A 102 -3.70 -6.40 -0.64
N THR A 103 -3.00 -7.37 -1.22
CA THR A 103 -2.14 -7.15 -2.38
C THR A 103 -2.19 -8.32 -3.36
N HIS A 104 -1.95 -8.01 -4.64
CA HIS A 104 -1.71 -8.99 -5.68
C HIS A 104 -0.28 -8.91 -6.24
N LEU A 105 0.56 -8.02 -5.69
CA LEU A 105 1.94 -7.82 -6.13
C LEU A 105 2.91 -8.64 -5.27
N PRO A 106 3.78 -9.46 -5.88
CA PRO A 106 4.71 -10.31 -5.14
C PRO A 106 5.72 -9.49 -4.33
N GLN A 107 6.10 -8.29 -4.79
CA GLN A 107 7.03 -7.40 -4.08
C GLN A 107 6.47 -6.98 -2.71
N VAL A 108 5.19 -6.62 -2.65
CA VAL A 108 4.52 -6.23 -1.41
C VAL A 108 4.32 -7.44 -0.50
N ALA A 109 3.92 -8.58 -1.07
CA ALA A 109 3.74 -9.81 -0.30
C ALA A 109 5.06 -10.36 0.29
N ALA A 110 6.18 -10.22 -0.43
CA ALA A 110 7.50 -10.66 0.04
C ALA A 110 7.96 -9.89 1.29
N MET A 111 7.72 -8.58 1.35
CA MET A 111 8.05 -7.72 2.49
C MET A 111 7.19 -7.96 3.75
N SER A 112 6.18 -8.84 3.71
CA SER A 112 5.35 -9.10 4.88
C SER A 112 6.05 -9.96 5.95
N ASP A 113 5.87 -9.63 7.23
CA ASP A 113 6.27 -10.50 8.34
C ASP A 113 5.43 -11.80 8.38
N HIS A 114 4.16 -11.66 8.00
CA HIS A 114 3.19 -12.74 7.96
C HIS A 114 2.41 -12.69 6.65
N HIS A 115 2.56 -13.74 5.85
CA HIS A 115 1.84 -13.89 4.60
C HIS A 115 0.65 -14.83 4.79
N TYR A 116 -0.55 -14.35 4.47
CA TYR A 116 -1.79 -15.12 4.49
C TYR A 116 -2.34 -15.30 3.09
N PHE A 117 -2.68 -16.54 2.75
CA PHE A 117 -3.33 -16.87 1.48
C PHE A 117 -4.85 -16.91 1.65
N ILE A 118 -5.55 -16.24 0.74
CA ILE A 118 -7.01 -16.18 0.71
C ILE A 118 -7.51 -16.96 -0.51
N ALA A 119 -8.37 -17.94 -0.28
CA ALA A 119 -8.99 -18.72 -1.35
C ALA A 119 -10.48 -18.95 -1.12
N LYS A 120 -11.22 -19.12 -2.21
CA LYS A 120 -12.62 -19.53 -2.19
C LYS A 120 -12.68 -21.06 -2.33
N LYS A 121 -13.30 -21.73 -1.35
CA LYS A 121 -13.54 -23.18 -1.37
C LYS A 121 -15.04 -23.46 -1.39
N ILE A 122 -15.48 -24.33 -2.30
CA ILE A 122 -16.87 -24.77 -2.33
C ILE A 122 -17.05 -25.87 -1.28
N THR A 123 -17.98 -25.67 -0.35
CA THR A 123 -18.38 -26.67 0.65
C THR A 123 -19.87 -26.94 0.50
N GLY A 124 -20.21 -28.11 -0.05
CA GLY A 124 -21.58 -28.41 -0.46
C GLY A 124 -22.03 -27.50 -1.61
N LYS A 125 -23.12 -26.74 -1.42
CA LYS A 125 -23.64 -25.76 -2.41
C LYS A 125 -23.25 -24.31 -2.11
N ARG A 126 -22.32 -24.06 -1.18
CA ARG A 126 -21.91 -22.71 -0.79
C ARG A 126 -20.41 -22.49 -0.97
N THR A 127 -20.05 -21.34 -1.53
CA THR A 127 -18.68 -20.85 -1.57
C THR A 127 -18.34 -20.23 -0.21
N LYS A 128 -17.28 -20.73 0.44
CA LYS A 128 -16.71 -20.16 1.66
C LYS A 128 -15.33 -19.61 1.36
N THR A 129 -14.96 -18.50 1.99
CA THR A 129 -13.59 -17.98 1.94
C THR A 129 -12.78 -18.61 3.06
N SER A 130 -11.61 -19.15 2.75
CA SER A 130 -10.62 -19.62 3.71
C SER A 130 -9.41 -18.70 3.71
N VAL A 131 -8.84 -18.48 4.89
CA VAL A 131 -7.59 -17.74 5.09
C VAL A 131 -6.60 -18.68 5.77
N THR A 132 -5.40 -18.84 5.21
CA THR A 132 -4.38 -19.75 5.72
C THR A 132 -3.05 -19.00 5.85
N LYS A 133 -2.40 -19.07 7.02
CA LYS A 133 -1.04 -18.55 7.20
C LYS A 133 -0.06 -19.43 6.41
N LEU A 134 0.82 -18.81 5.65
CA LEU A 134 1.84 -19.52 4.87
C LEU A 134 3.14 -19.65 5.67
N ASP A 135 3.74 -20.84 5.64
CA ASP A 135 5.13 -21.04 6.03
C ASP A 135 6.09 -20.60 4.90
N ASN A 136 7.41 -20.64 5.14
CA ASN A 136 8.38 -20.18 4.15
C ASN A 136 8.30 -20.92 2.82
N ALA A 137 8.10 -22.24 2.83
CA ALA A 137 7.99 -23.02 1.59
C ALA A 137 6.72 -22.63 0.81
N ALA A 138 5.60 -22.48 1.51
CA ALA A 138 4.33 -22.06 0.91
C ALA A 138 4.37 -20.60 0.45
N ARG A 139 5.11 -19.72 1.14
CA ARG A 139 5.37 -18.33 0.71
C ARG A 139 6.09 -18.30 -0.64
N VAL A 140 7.16 -19.08 -0.79
CA VAL A 140 7.89 -19.19 -2.07
C VAL A 140 6.97 -19.67 -3.19
N GLN A 141 6.17 -20.72 -2.94
CA GLN A 141 5.22 -21.23 -3.93
C GLN A 141 4.19 -20.17 -4.35
N GLU A 142 3.66 -19.41 -3.39
CA GLU A 142 2.66 -18.38 -3.66
C GLU A 142 3.27 -17.19 -4.40
N LEU A 143 4.45 -16.72 -4.00
CA LEU A 143 5.17 -15.66 -4.71
C LEU A 143 5.50 -16.09 -6.15
N ALA A 144 5.94 -17.33 -6.36
CA ALA A 144 6.20 -17.87 -7.68
C ALA A 144 4.92 -17.93 -8.53
N ARG A 145 3.77 -18.28 -7.91
CA ARG A 145 2.46 -18.25 -8.56
C ARG A 145 2.07 -16.82 -8.97
N MET A 146 2.27 -15.84 -8.10
CA MET A 146 2.01 -14.42 -8.36
C MET A 146 2.89 -13.88 -9.48
N LEU A 147 4.17 -14.28 -9.53
CA LEU A 147 5.13 -13.89 -10.57
C LEU A 147 4.84 -14.54 -11.94
N ALA A 148 4.55 -15.84 -11.96
CA ALA A 148 4.42 -16.59 -13.21
C ALA A 148 3.12 -16.31 -13.97
N GLY A 149 2.06 -15.93 -13.26
CA GLY A 149 0.72 -15.63 -13.81
C GLY A 149 -0.04 -16.83 -14.41
N THR A 150 0.66 -17.87 -14.86
CA THR A 150 0.08 -19.04 -15.53
C THR A 150 0.62 -20.35 -14.96
N LYS A 151 1.87 -20.70 -15.25
CA LYS A 151 2.51 -21.94 -14.82
C LYS A 151 3.76 -21.65 -14.01
N VAL A 152 3.79 -22.13 -12.77
CA VAL A 152 4.98 -22.08 -11.92
C VAL A 152 6.06 -22.98 -12.55
N THR A 153 7.22 -22.39 -12.81
CA THR A 153 8.41 -23.09 -13.32
C THR A 153 9.52 -23.07 -12.27
N LYS A 154 10.58 -23.85 -12.50
CA LYS A 154 11.78 -23.80 -11.66
C LYS A 154 12.34 -22.38 -11.54
N LEU A 155 12.44 -21.66 -12.66
CA LEU A 155 12.89 -20.25 -12.68
C LEU A 155 11.95 -19.32 -11.91
N SER A 156 10.65 -19.60 -11.90
CA SER A 156 9.68 -18.80 -11.12
C SER A 156 9.89 -18.99 -9.62
N LEU A 157 10.23 -20.22 -9.20
CA LEU A 157 10.58 -20.53 -7.81
C LEU A 157 11.90 -19.88 -7.41
N GLU A 158 12.94 -20.01 -8.24
CA GLU A 158 14.24 -19.38 -8.00
C GLU A 158 14.10 -17.85 -7.87
N HIS A 159 13.29 -17.21 -8.72
CA HIS A 159 13.01 -15.78 -8.60
C HIS A 159 12.21 -15.43 -7.35
N ALA A 160 11.27 -16.27 -6.94
CA ALA A 160 10.50 -16.06 -5.71
C ALA A 160 11.36 -16.21 -4.45
N GLU A 161 12.27 -17.17 -4.42
CA GLU A 161 13.26 -17.36 -3.34
C GLU A 161 14.17 -16.13 -3.24
N GLU A 162 14.68 -15.66 -4.38
CA GLU A 162 15.54 -14.47 -4.40
C GLU A 162 14.78 -13.21 -3.96
N LEU A 163 13.55 -13.01 -4.44
CA LEU A 163 12.72 -11.89 -4.00
C LEU A 163 12.48 -11.92 -2.49
N LEU A 164 12.24 -13.10 -1.94
CA LEU A 164 12.02 -13.26 -0.50
C LEU A 164 13.30 -12.99 0.30
N ARG A 165 14.45 -13.46 -0.18
CA ARG A 165 15.77 -13.20 0.43
C ARG A 165 16.09 -11.70 0.46
N LEU A 166 15.94 -11.02 -0.68
CA LEU A 166 16.15 -9.58 -0.78
C LEU A 166 15.20 -8.79 0.12
N ALA A 167 13.94 -9.25 0.24
CA ALA A 167 12.98 -8.65 1.15
C ALA A 167 13.35 -8.84 2.62
N ASP A 168 13.91 -10.00 3.00
CA ASP A 168 14.40 -10.24 4.35
C ASP A 168 15.63 -9.35 4.65
N GLU A 169 16.55 -9.18 3.70
CA GLU A 169 17.70 -8.26 3.83
C GLU A 169 17.27 -6.80 4.03
N GLU A 170 16.32 -6.31 3.23
CA GLU A 170 15.81 -4.94 3.33
C GLU A 170 15.02 -4.67 4.62
N LYS A 171 14.47 -5.70 5.27
CA LYS A 171 13.77 -5.54 6.55
C LYS A 171 14.72 -5.47 7.74
N ASP A 172 15.91 -6.04 7.60
CA ASP A 172 16.91 -6.10 8.68
C ASP A 172 17.78 -4.82 8.74
N ASP A 173 17.74 -3.97 7.69
CA ASP A 173 18.40 -2.65 7.60
C ASP A 173 17.57 -1.50 8.23
#